data_AF-A0AAQ3XCF3-F1
#
_entry.id   AF-A0AAQ3XCF3-F1
#
_cell.length_a   1.000
_cell.length_b   1.000
_cell.length_c   1.000
_cell.angle_alpha   90.00
_cell.angle_beta   90.00
_cell.angle_gamma   90.00
#
_symmetry.space_group_name_H-M   'P 1'
#
loop_
_entity.id
_entity.type
_entity.pdbx_description
1 polymer ?
#
loop_
_entity_poly.entity_id
_entity_poly.type
_entity_poly.pdbx_seq_one_letter_code
_entity_poly.pdbx_strand_id
1 'polypeptide(L)'
;MQKSIGIGIRGTIPNSKDNVPFNAKQYLASVEEQFKSSSKAQASALIMRMVTMKYDGAGSVREHIMMMVDIAAKLKGMEMEISDGYCDAPGISEAL
;
A
#
# COMPACT_ATOMS: atom_id res chain seq x y z
N MET A 1 20.25 -25.34 -13.68
CA MET A 1 19.59 -25.04 -12.39
C MET A 1 18.35 -24.21 -12.66
N GLN A 2 17.15 -24.78 -12.56
CA GLN A 2 15.93 -23.97 -12.65
C GLN A 2 15.70 -23.26 -11.31
N LYS A 3 15.80 -21.93 -11.31
CA LYS A 3 15.49 -21.11 -10.13
C LYS A 3 13.96 -21.00 -10.02
N SER A 4 13.36 -21.99 -9.36
CA SER A 4 11.92 -22.01 -9.12
C SER A 4 11.57 -20.99 -8.03
N ILE A 5 10.56 -20.16 -8.28
CA ILE A 5 10.02 -19.23 -7.30
C ILE A 5 9.37 -20.04 -6.18
N GLY A 6 9.76 -19.78 -4.92
CA GLY A 6 9.29 -20.54 -3.76
C GLY A 6 7.76 -20.52 -3.63
N ILE A 7 7.18 -21.61 -3.13
CA ILE A 7 5.73 -21.80 -2.99
C ILE A 7 5.06 -20.69 -2.16
N GLY A 8 5.75 -20.14 -1.17
CA GLY A 8 5.26 -18.99 -0.39
C GLY A 8 5.06 -17.71 -1.23
N ILE A 9 5.81 -17.55 -2.31
CA ILE A 9 5.66 -16.44 -3.28
C ILE A 9 4.62 -16.79 -4.35
N ARG A 10 4.41 -18.08 -4.65
CA ARG A 10 3.37 -18.57 -5.57
C ARG A 10 1.95 -18.50 -4.99
N GLY A 11 1.78 -18.11 -3.72
CA GLY A 11 0.63 -18.37 -2.84
C GLY A 11 -0.78 -17.95 -3.32
N THR A 12 -0.95 -17.41 -4.51
CA THR A 12 -2.25 -17.07 -5.10
C THR A 12 -2.30 -17.26 -6.63
N ILE A 13 -1.19 -17.62 -7.28
CA ILE A 13 -1.16 -17.85 -8.74
C ILE A 13 -1.69 -19.26 -8.99
N PRO A 14 -2.84 -19.44 -9.67
CA PRO A 14 -3.41 -20.76 -9.88
C PRO A 14 -2.44 -21.62 -10.69
N ASN A 15 -1.93 -22.69 -10.08
CA ASN A 15 -1.28 -23.76 -10.83
C ASN A 15 -2.32 -24.38 -11.75
N SER A 16 -1.92 -24.71 -12.97
CA SER A 16 -2.73 -25.34 -14.04
C SER A 16 -3.65 -26.44 -13.48
N LYS A 17 -4.88 -26.09 -13.10
CA LYS A 17 -5.80 -27.05 -12.48
C LYS A 17 -6.53 -27.94 -13.48
N ASP A 18 -6.39 -27.70 -14.80
CA ASP A 18 -7.24 -28.37 -15.79
C ASP A 18 -6.51 -28.85 -17.06
N ASN A 19 -5.23 -29.23 -16.99
CA ASN A 19 -4.43 -29.62 -18.18
C ASN A 19 -4.39 -28.53 -19.30
N VAL A 20 -4.73 -27.28 -18.98
CA VAL A 20 -4.53 -26.14 -19.87
C VAL A 20 -3.06 -25.72 -19.76
N PRO A 21 -2.28 -25.72 -20.85
CA PRO A 21 -0.89 -25.29 -20.81
C PRO A 21 -0.85 -23.83 -20.36
N PHE A 22 -0.20 -23.60 -19.22
CA PHE A 22 -0.06 -22.28 -18.63
C PHE A 22 0.82 -21.44 -19.56
N ASN A 23 0.21 -20.55 -20.34
CA ASN A 23 0.96 -19.73 -21.28
C ASN A 23 1.58 -18.53 -20.54
N ALA A 24 2.71 -18.04 -21.03
CA ALA A 24 3.42 -16.91 -20.41
C ALA A 24 2.54 -15.65 -20.26
N LYS A 25 1.55 -15.46 -21.15
CA LYS A 25 0.61 -14.33 -21.12
C LYS A 25 -0.37 -14.42 -19.95
N GLN A 26 -0.88 -15.62 -19.62
CA GLN A 26 -1.76 -15.86 -18.49
C GLN A 26 -1.03 -15.65 -17.17
N TYR A 27 0.23 -16.10 -17.08
CA TYR A 27 1.07 -15.82 -15.92
C TYR A 27 1.23 -14.31 -15.68
N LEU A 28 1.61 -13.57 -16.72
CA LEU A 28 1.80 -12.13 -16.63
C LEU A 28 0.51 -11.41 -16.23
N ALA A 29 -0.64 -11.82 -16.76
CA ALA A 29 -1.93 -11.27 -16.38
C ALA A 29 -2.28 -11.54 -14.90
N SER A 30 -2.06 -12.77 -14.41
CA SER A 30 -2.28 -13.10 -12.99
C SER A 30 -1.35 -12.33 -12.05
N VAL A 31 -0.09 -12.14 -12.47
CA VAL A 31 0.87 -11.31 -11.72
C VAL A 31 0.37 -9.87 -11.67
N GLU A 32 0.00 -9.28 -12.81
CA GLU A 32 -0.54 -7.91 -12.87
C GLU A 32 -1.77 -7.72 -11.96
N GLU A 33 -2.71 -8.67 -11.98
CA GLU A 33 -3.91 -8.65 -11.14
C GLU A 33 -3.59 -8.74 -9.64
N GLN A 34 -2.63 -9.57 -9.26
CA GLN A 34 -2.17 -9.67 -7.88
C GLN A 34 -1.48 -8.40 -7.39
N PHE A 35 -0.66 -7.78 -8.23
CA PHE A 35 -0.03 -6.50 -7.89
C PHE A 35 -1.07 -5.37 -7.74
N LYS A 36 -2.12 -5.36 -8.57
CA LYS A 36 -3.26 -4.42 -8.42
C LYS A 36 -4.00 -4.61 -7.10
N SER A 37 -4.35 -5.86 -6.76
CA SER A 37 -5.05 -6.16 -5.50
C SER A 37 -4.16 -5.89 -4.28
N SER A 38 -2.87 -6.20 -4.36
CA SER A 38 -1.89 -5.88 -3.31
C SER A 38 -1.72 -4.36 -3.12
N SER A 39 -1.62 -3.59 -4.20
CA SER A 39 -1.56 -2.12 -4.16
C SER A 39 -2.80 -1.53 -3.46
N LYS A 40 -3.99 -2.01 -3.81
CA LYS A 40 -5.25 -1.59 -3.15
C LYS A 40 -5.27 -1.92 -1.66
N ALA A 41 -4.84 -3.13 -1.27
CA ALA A 41 -4.76 -3.53 0.13
C ALA A 41 -3.75 -2.67 0.90
N GLN A 42 -2.58 -2.39 0.31
CA GLN A 42 -1.55 -1.53 0.89
C GLN A 42 -2.07 -0.10 1.11
N ALA A 43 -2.73 0.47 0.11
CA ALA A 43 -3.34 1.78 0.22
C ALA A 43 -4.39 1.83 1.33
N SER A 44 -5.26 0.82 1.42
CA SER A 44 -6.25 0.73 2.51
C SER A 44 -5.63 0.65 3.90
N ALA A 45 -4.50 -0.06 4.05
CA ALA A 45 -3.77 -0.15 5.31
C ALA A 45 -3.12 1.19 5.68
N LEU A 46 -2.58 1.93 4.71
CA LEU A 46 -2.04 3.28 4.92
C LEU A 46 -3.12 4.27 5.32
N ILE A 47 -4.29 4.26 4.66
CA ILE A 47 -5.44 5.09 5.04
C ILE A 47 -5.88 4.76 6.47
N MET A 48 -6.04 3.47 6.79
CA MET A 48 -6.42 3.02 8.13
C MET A 48 -5.41 3.52 9.18
N ARG A 49 -4.11 3.40 8.89
CA ARG A 49 -3.07 3.93 9.76
C ARG A 49 -3.19 5.44 9.94
N MET A 50 -3.42 6.20 8.86
CA MET A 50 -3.56 7.64 8.92
C MET A 50 -4.76 8.09 9.77
N VAL A 51 -5.94 7.48 9.58
CA VAL A 51 -7.16 7.86 10.32
C VAL A 51 -7.17 7.40 11.78
N THR A 52 -6.38 6.38 12.12
CA THR A 52 -6.25 5.88 13.50
C THR A 52 -5.09 6.53 14.24
N MET A 53 -4.11 7.08 13.53
CA MET A 53 -2.94 7.74 14.10
C MET A 53 -3.37 9.05 14.76
N LYS A 54 -3.28 9.07 16.09
CA LYS A 54 -3.45 10.25 16.93
C LYS A 54 -2.15 10.49 17.68
N TYR A 55 -1.86 11.75 17.97
CA TYR A 55 -0.75 12.09 18.84
C TYR A 55 -1.06 11.62 20.27
N ASP A 56 -0.23 10.75 20.81
CA ASP A 56 -0.39 10.13 22.13
C ASP A 56 0.46 10.82 23.22
N GLY A 57 1.17 11.89 22.86
CA GLY A 57 2.09 12.58 23.75
C GLY A 57 3.46 11.91 23.89
N ALA A 58 3.70 10.78 23.20
CA ALA A 58 5.00 10.13 23.16
C ALA A 58 5.84 10.65 21.98
N GLY A 59 7.13 10.89 22.23
CA GLY A 59 8.03 11.48 21.24
C GLY A 59 7.75 12.96 20.97
N SER A 60 8.31 13.46 19.87
CA SER A 60 8.12 14.87 19.48
C SER A 60 6.96 15.04 18.50
N VAL A 61 6.28 16.20 18.60
CA VAL A 61 5.26 16.63 17.63
C VAL A 61 5.80 16.62 16.20
N ARG A 62 7.09 17.00 16.03
CA ARG A 62 7.77 16.97 14.73
C ARG A 62 7.83 15.56 14.14
N GLU A 63 8.12 14.54 14.94
CA GLU A 63 8.12 13.15 14.48
C GLU A 63 6.72 12.67 14.10
N HIS A 64 5.70 13.07 14.86
CA HIS A 64 4.30 12.76 14.54
C HIS A 64 3.88 13.36 13.20
N ILE A 65 4.16 14.65 12.98
CA ILE A 65 3.88 15.34 11.71
C ILE A 65 4.65 14.68 10.55
N MET A 66 5.93 14.39 10.74
CA MET A 66 6.75 13.74 9.70
C MET A 66 6.20 12.35 9.33
N MET A 67 5.68 11.59 10.30
CA MET A 67 5.05 10.30 10.04
C MET A 67 3.74 10.44 9.24
N MET A 68 2.93 11.45 9.53
CA MET A 68 1.71 11.76 8.76
C MET A 68 2.03 12.20 7.32
N VAL A 69 3.06 13.03 7.14
CA VAL A 69 3.56 13.47 5.83
C VAL A 69 4.11 12.30 5.01
N ASP A 70 4.85 11.38 5.63
CA ASP A 70 5.37 10.17 4.96
C ASP A 70 4.23 9.26 4.45
N ILE A 71 3.17 9.08 5.26
CA ILE A 71 1.99 8.31 4.83
C ILE A 71 1.29 9.02 3.67
N ALA A 72 1.13 10.34 3.72
CA ALA A 72 0.53 11.12 2.63
C ALA A 72 1.33 11.03 1.33
N ALA A 73 2.66 11.12 1.41
CA ALA A 73 3.56 10.98 0.26
C ALA A 73 3.46 9.57 -0.37
N LYS A 74 3.37 8.53 0.45
CA LYS A 74 3.18 7.15 -0.01
C LYS A 74 1.85 6.95 -0.73
N LEU A 75 0.77 7.52 -0.22
CA LEU A 75 -0.55 7.47 -0.85
C LEU A 75 -0.56 8.23 -2.18
N LYS A 76 0.06 9.41 -2.24
CA LYS A 76 0.24 10.16 -3.49
C LYS A 76 1.03 9.36 -4.54
N GLY A 77 2.05 8.62 -4.13
CA GLY A 77 2.80 7.71 -5.00
C GLY A 77 1.99 6.54 -5.56
N MET A 78 0.83 6.23 -4.96
CA MET A 78 -0.14 5.23 -5.42
C MET A 78 -1.29 5.86 -6.22
N GLU A 79 -1.15 7.11 -6.67
CA GLU A 79 -2.20 7.89 -7.35
C GLU A 79 -3.46 8.08 -6.48
N MET A 80 -3.32 7.96 -5.16
CA MET A 80 -4.37 8.30 -4.21
C MET A 80 -4.14 9.72 -3.70
N GLU A 81 -4.87 10.68 -4.26
CA GLU A 81 -4.84 12.06 -3.79
C GLU A 81 -5.59 12.19 -2.46
N ILE A 82 -4.91 12.76 -1.47
CA ILE A 82 -5.51 13.16 -0.19
C ILE A 82 -5.91 14.62 -0.36
N SER A 83 -7.19 14.94 -0.16
CA SER A 83 -7.68 16.33 -0.19
C SER A 83 -7.05 17.16 0.92
N ASP A 84 -6.63 18.39 0.62
CA ASP A 84 -6.01 19.33 1.57
C ASP A 84 -6.88 19.58 2.82
N GLY A 85 -8.22 19.49 2.69
CA GLY A 85 -9.15 19.61 3.82
C GLY A 85 -8.99 18.53 4.91
N TYR A 86 -8.24 17.45 4.65
CA TYR A 86 -7.85 16.47 5.67
C TYR A 86 -6.58 16.89 6.44
N CYS A 87 -5.69 17.68 5.82
CA CYS A 87 -4.50 18.24 6.45
C CYS A 87 -4.78 19.58 7.17
N ASP A 88 -5.85 20.29 6.79
CA ASP A 88 -6.26 21.57 7.39
C ASP A 88 -7.12 21.43 8.67
N ALA A 89 -7.08 20.28 9.34
CA ALA A 89 -7.64 20.17 10.68
C ALA A 89 -6.95 21.20 11.62
N PRO A 90 -7.69 21.90 12.49
CA PRO A 90 -7.28 23.12 13.21
C PRO A 90 -6.21 22.88 14.30
N GLY A 91 -5.05 22.38 13.91
CA GLY A 91 -3.89 22.14 14.77
C GLY A 91 -2.56 22.02 14.02
N ILE A 92 -2.56 21.98 12.68
CA ILE A 92 -1.33 21.95 11.86
C ILE A 92 -0.98 23.35 11.32
N SER A 93 -1.98 24.23 11.14
CA SER A 93 -1.80 25.59 10.60
C SER A 93 -1.20 26.61 11.57
N GLU A 94 -1.19 26.37 12.89
CA GLU A 94 -0.73 27.37 13.89
C GLU A 94 0.73 27.20 14.33
N ALA A 95 1.50 26.30 13.70
CA ALA A 95 2.89 26.01 14.08
C ALA A 95 3.94 26.40 13.02
N LEU A 96 3.58 27.25 12.06
CA LEU A 96 4.50 27.93 11.13
C LEU A 96 4.60 29.41 11.48
#